data_AF-A0A7X1C9I0-F1
#
_entry.id   AF-A0A7X1C9I0-F1
#
_cell.length_a   1.000
_cell.length_b   1.000
_cell.length_c   1.000
_cell.angle_alpha   90.00
_cell.angle_beta   90.00
_cell.angle_gamma   90.00
#
_symmetry.space_group_name_H-M   'P 1'
#
loop_
_entity.id
_entity.type
_entity.pdbx_description
1 polymer ?
#
loop_
_entity_poly.entity_id
_entity_poly.type
_entity_poly.pdbx_seq_one_letter_code
_entity_poly.pdbx_strand_id
1 'polypeptide(L)' 'MTKTGKYEALFFPTKDGLLKIHAYGFNPCGSWGEVFATIGDQTICVKGFNRHKTIVRATKMIISTTANRKNEF' A
#
# COMPACT_ATOMS: atom_id res chain seq x y z
N MET A 1 11.10 2.58 -17.45
CA MET A 1 10.56 1.21 -17.65
C MET A 1 9.06 1.25 -17.41
N THR A 2 8.26 1.27 -18.48
CA THR A 2 6.81 1.04 -18.42
C THR A 2 6.59 -0.40 -17.97
N LYS A 3 6.35 -0.62 -16.68
CA LYS A 3 5.92 -1.93 -16.18
C LYS A 3 4.55 -2.21 -16.78
N THR A 4 4.48 -3.02 -17.84
CA THR A 4 3.24 -3.55 -18.43
C THR A 4 2.60 -4.56 -17.46
N GLY A 5 2.25 -4.11 -16.26
CA GLY A 5 1.60 -4.87 -15.20
C GLY A 5 0.24 -4.27 -14.93
N LYS A 6 -0.71 -5.09 -14.47
CA LYS A 6 -2.02 -4.60 -14.03
C LYS A 6 -1.79 -3.60 -12.90
N TYR A 7 -2.11 -2.35 -13.16
CA TYR A 7 -2.19 -1.31 -12.14
C TYR A 7 -3.56 -1.38 -11.49
N GLU A 8 -3.58 -1.36 -10.16
CA GLU A 8 -4.81 -1.36 -9.41
C GLU A 8 -4.72 -0.34 -8.28
N ALA A 9 -5.82 0.38 -8.06
CA ALA A 9 -5.96 1.36 -7.01
C ALA A 9 -7.18 1.02 -6.16
N LEU A 10 -7.01 1.05 -4.84
CA LEU A 10 -8.08 0.88 -3.86
C LEU A 10 -8.12 2.10 -2.96
N PHE A 11 -9.32 2.61 -2.71
CA PHE A 11 -9.55 3.82 -1.92
C PHE A 11 -10.53 3.50 -0.81
N PHE A 12 -10.12 3.76 0.44
CA PHE A 12 -10.94 3.51 1.62
C PHE A 12 -11.06 4.79 2.45
N PRO A 13 -12.27 5.34 2.63
CA PRO A 13 -12.47 6.41 3.58
C PRO A 13 -12.24 5.86 5.00
N THR A 14 -11.43 6.56 5.79
CA THR A 14 -11.17 6.23 7.19
C THR A 14 -11.40 7.47 8.04
N LYS A 15 -11.45 7.30 9.38
CA LYS A 15 -11.55 8.44 10.31
C LYS A 15 -10.36 9.41 10.20
N ASP A 16 -9.23 8.92 9.70
CA ASP A 16 -7.96 9.65 9.63
C ASP A 16 -7.68 10.19 8.23
N GLY A 17 -8.70 10.19 7.37
CA GLY A 17 -8.62 10.60 5.97
C GLY A 17 -8.75 9.43 5.00
N LEU A 18 -8.30 9.65 3.76
CA LEU A 18 -8.44 8.67 2.70
C LEU A 18 -7.20 7.76 2.64
N LEU A 19 -7.39 6.46 2.90
CA LEU A 19 -6.37 5.45 2.66
C LEU A 19 -6.37 5.11 1.17
N LYS A 20 -5.25 5.39 0.50
CA LYS A 20 -5.01 5.08 -0.92
C LYS A 20 -4.02 3.92 -1.00
N ILE A 21 -4.38 2.87 -1.71
CA ILE A 21 -3.51 1.72 -1.97
C ILE A 21 -3.30 1.60 -3.47
N HIS A 22 -2.06 1.68 -3.92
CA HIS A 22 -1.68 1.54 -5.32
C HIS A 22 -0.79 0.30 -5.48
N ALA A 23 -1.26 -0.69 -6.23
CA ALA A 23 -0.53 -1.91 -6.51
C ALA A 23 -0.04 -1.92 -7.98
N TYR A 24 1.25 -2.20 -8.16
CA TYR A 24 1.90 -2.28 -9.46
C TYR A 24 2.62 -3.63 -9.62
N GLY A 25 2.54 -4.22 -10.81
CA GLY A 25 3.24 -5.47 -11.13
C GLY A 25 2.37 -6.71 -10.84
N PHE A 26 2.97 -7.74 -10.22
CA PHE A 26 2.32 -9.03 -9.93
C PHE A 26 1.77 -9.78 -11.15
N ASN A 27 2.26 -9.45 -12.35
CA ASN A 27 1.86 -10.06 -13.61
C ASN A 27 3.09 -10.52 -14.40
N PRO A 28 3.23 -11.82 -14.72
CA PRO A 28 2.36 -12.95 -14.40
C PRO A 28 2.34 -13.34 -12.90
N CYS A 29 1.45 -14.25 -12.49
CA CYS A 29 1.34 -14.71 -11.10
C CYS A 29 2.69 -15.13 -10.52
N GLY A 30 3.01 -14.67 -9.29
CA GLY A 30 4.31 -14.90 -8.66
C GLY A 30 5.41 -13.91 -9.04
N SER A 31 5.15 -12.98 -9.96
CA SER A 31 6.09 -11.91 -10.29
C SER A 31 6.20 -10.90 -9.16
N TRP A 32 7.35 -10.23 -9.10
CA TRP A 32 7.54 -9.09 -8.22
C TRP A 32 6.54 -7.97 -8.51
N GLY A 33 6.06 -7.38 -7.43
CA GLY A 33 5.21 -6.21 -7.45
C GLY A 33 5.49 -5.33 -6.25
N GLU A 34 4.90 -4.14 -6.31
CA GLU A 34 5.10 -3.08 -5.34
C GLU A 34 3.72 -2.54 -4.96
N VAL A 35 3.52 -2.30 -3.67
CA VAL A 35 2.31 -1.70 -3.15
C VAL A 35 2.68 -0.45 -2.38
N PHE A 36 2.08 0.67 -2.78
CA PHE A 36 2.16 1.94 -2.08
C PHE A 36 0.88 2.12 -1.27
N ALA A 37 1.01 2.35 0.02
CA ALA A 37 -0.11 2.76 0.86
C ALA A 37 0.13 4.20 1.31
N THR A 38 -0.90 5.04 1.21
CA THR A 38 -0.85 6.46 1.54
C THR A 38 -2.04 6.85 2.41
N ILE A 39 -1.80 7.60 3.48
CA ILE A 39 -2.83 8.24 4.30
C ILE A 39 -2.35 9.63 4.71
N GLY A 40 -3.10 10.67 4.35
CA GLY A 40 -2.63 12.06 4.45
C GLY A 40 -1.28 12.24 3.74
N ASP A 41 -0.29 12.74 4.48
CA ASP A 41 1.09 12.95 3.99
C ASP A 41 2.01 11.75 4.20
N GLN A 42 1.53 10.68 4.84
CA GLN A 42 2.32 9.47 5.03
C GLN A 42 2.18 8.55 3.83
N THR A 43 3.32 8.11 3.28
CA THR A 43 3.36 7.08 2.25
C THR A 43 4.38 6.03 2.61
N ILE A 44 4.02 4.77 2.45
CA ILE A 44 4.94 3.65 2.57
C ILE A 44 4.91 2.81 1.30
N CYS A 45 6.03 2.15 1.02
CA CYS A 45 6.16 1.24 -0.12
C CYS A 45 6.60 -0.13 0.38
N VAL A 46 5.89 -1.18 -0.06
CA VAL A 46 6.22 -2.57 0.24
C VAL A 46 6.36 -3.35 -1.07
N LYS A 47 7.46 -4.07 -1.23
CA LYS A 47 7.70 -4.95 -2.38
C LYS A 47 7.46 -6.41 -1.99
N GLY A 48 6.99 -7.21 -2.94
CA GLY A 48 6.81 -8.65 -2.73
C GLY A 48 6.34 -9.38 -3.98
N PHE A 49 6.29 -10.70 -3.93
CA PHE A 49 5.85 -11.55 -5.04
C PHE A 49 4.38 -11.98 -4.94
N ASN A 50 3.77 -11.89 -3.75
CA ASN A 50 2.36 -12.24 -3.54
C ASN A 50 1.52 -10.98 -3.33
N ARG A 51 0.72 -10.62 -4.34
CA ARG A 51 -0.12 -9.41 -4.35
C ARG A 51 -0.91 -9.22 -3.06
N HIS A 52 -1.69 -10.22 -2.67
CA HIS A 52 -2.57 -10.12 -1.51
C HIS A 52 -1.78 -9.89 -0.22
N LYS A 53 -0.74 -10.70 0.02
CA LYS A 53 0.10 -10.54 1.22
C LYS A 53 0.82 -9.19 1.24
N THR A 54 1.29 -8.71 0.09
CA THR A 54 1.97 -7.40 0.00
C THR A 54 1.01 -6.26 0.30
N ILE A 55 -0.23 -6.31 -0.21
CA ILE A 55 -1.27 -5.32 0.10
C ILE A 55 -1.58 -5.30 1.60
N VAL A 56 -1.88 -6.46 2.19
CA VAL A 56 -2.19 -6.56 3.63
C VAL A 56 -1.02 -6.05 4.48
N ARG A 57 0.21 -6.38 4.09
CA ARG A 57 1.41 -5.92 4.79
C ARG A 57 1.55 -4.39 4.73
N ALA A 58 1.40 -3.80 3.54
CA ALA A 58 1.41 -2.35 3.39
C ALA A 58 0.32 -1.71 4.27
N THR A 59 -0.93 -2.18 4.18
CA THR A 59 -2.02 -1.64 4.99
C THR A 59 -1.74 -1.70 6.50
N LYS A 60 -1.25 -2.84 7.01
CA LYS A 60 -0.90 -2.97 8.43
C LYS A 60 0.21 -1.99 8.84
N MET A 61 1.25 -1.86 8.02
CA MET A 61 2.35 -0.96 8.30
C MET A 61 1.87 0.49 8.39
N ILE A 62 1.09 0.99 7.41
CA ILE A 62 0.67 2.39 7.43
C ILE A 62 -0.29 2.70 8.59
N ILE A 63 -1.18 1.77 8.93
CA ILE A 63 -2.07 1.94 10.09
C ILE A 63 -1.25 2.02 11.38
N SER A 64 -0.25 1.14 11.55
CA SER A 64 0.63 1.17 12.73
C SER A 64 1.45 2.47 12.81
N THR A 65 2.00 2.94 11.69
CA THR A 65 2.76 4.20 11.63
C THR A 65 1.87 5.41 11.94
N THR A 66 0.63 5.40 11.44
CA THR A 66 -0.34 6.47 11.71
C THR A 66 -0.76 6.49 13.18
N ALA A 67 -0.98 5.31 13.79
CA ALA A 67 -1.33 5.20 15.21
C ALA A 67 -0.20 5.71 16.12
N ASN A 68 1.06 5.38 15.81
CA ASN A 68 2.20 5.83 16.62
C ASN A 68 2.34 7.35 16.62
N ARG A 69 2.17 8.02 15.47
CA ARG A 69 2.25 9.49 15.39
C ARG A 69 1.17 10.19 16.24
N LYS A 70 -0.01 9.58 16.39
CA LYS A 70 -1.09 10.17 17.22
C LYS A 70 -0.77 10.16 18.72
N ASN A 71 0.10 9.25 19.18
CA ASN A 71 0.49 9.16 20.58
C ASN A 71 1.65 10.09 20.95
N GLU A 72 2.18 10.86 19.99
CA GLU A 72 3.31 11.78 20.20
C GLU A 72 2.87 13.25 20.44
N PHE A 73 1.56 13.49 20.58
CA PHE A 73 0.93 14.78 20.89
C PHE A 73 -0.03 14.63 22.07
#